data_AF-A0A3N4B6U8-F1
#
_entry.id   AF-A0A3N4B6U8-F1
#
_cell.length_a   1.000
_cell.length_b   1.000
_cell.length_c   1.000
_cell.angle_alpha   90.00
_cell.angle_beta   90.00
_cell.angle_gamma   90.00
#
_symmetry.space_group_name_H-M   'P 1'
#
loop_
_entity.id
_entity.type
_entity.pdbx_description
1 polymer ?
#
loop_
_entity_poly.entity_id
_entity_poly.type
_entity_poly.pdbx_seq_one_letter_code
_entity_poly.pdbx_strand_id
1 'polypeptide(L)'
;MPRDQKAGEWRAWFGKARFFLEETYSTRYRGAIARARRDEDDLFMLLVFSEMMGVPNPASYYTLELQPLLLQRFHDWHRRMGMEHSPLDHFRCC
;
A
#
# COMPACT_ATOMS: atom_id res chain seq x y z
N MET A 1 7.10 -36.27 42.93
CA MET A 1 5.92 -36.24 42.04
C MET A 1 6.34 -35.65 40.70
N PRO A 2 6.16 -36.33 39.54
CA PRO A 2 6.61 -35.85 38.23
C PRO A 2 5.43 -35.66 37.25
N ARG A 3 4.49 -34.76 37.53
CA ARG A 3 3.26 -34.56 36.71
C ARG A 3 3.21 -33.22 35.97
N ASP A 4 4.19 -32.38 36.20
CA ASP A 4 4.28 -30.97 35.83
C ASP A 4 5.21 -30.71 34.63
N GLN A 5 6.20 -31.57 34.40
CA GLN A 5 7.19 -31.41 33.32
C GLN A 5 6.57 -31.56 31.91
N LYS A 6 5.63 -32.51 31.74
CA LYS A 6 4.96 -32.73 30.46
C LYS A 6 4.10 -31.53 30.05
N ALA A 7 3.45 -30.83 30.99
CA ALA A 7 2.59 -29.69 30.65
C ALA A 7 3.37 -28.51 30.02
N GLY A 8 4.64 -28.34 30.36
CA GLY A 8 5.51 -27.30 29.79
C GLY A 8 5.94 -27.57 28.35
N GLU A 9 6.31 -28.81 28.05
CA GLU A 9 6.75 -29.22 26.70
C GLU A 9 5.63 -29.14 25.67
N TRP A 10 4.41 -29.52 26.04
CA TRP A 10 3.24 -29.40 25.16
C TRP A 10 2.91 -27.94 24.84
N ARG A 11 3.01 -27.02 25.81
CA ARG A 11 2.82 -25.58 25.57
C ARG A 11 3.90 -24.98 24.67
N ALA A 12 5.16 -25.37 24.87
CA ALA A 12 6.27 -24.93 24.03
C ALA A 12 6.16 -25.46 22.58
N TRP A 13 5.66 -26.69 22.40
CA TRP A 13 5.39 -27.27 21.09
C TRP A 13 4.23 -26.58 20.36
N PHE A 14 3.14 -26.27 21.06
CA PHE A 14 2.04 -25.46 20.51
C PHE A 14 2.49 -24.04 20.12
N GLY A 15 3.39 -23.42 20.89
CA GLY A 15 4.00 -22.13 20.53
C GLY A 15 4.80 -22.19 19.22
N LYS A 16 5.62 -23.23 19.04
CA LYS A 16 6.39 -23.46 17.80
C LYS A 16 5.48 -23.76 16.60
N ALA A 17 4.42 -24.55 16.81
CA ALA A 17 3.46 -24.86 15.75
C ALA A 17 2.73 -23.60 15.26
N ARG A 18 2.36 -22.69 16.18
CA ARG A 18 1.80 -21.38 15.82
C ARG A 18 2.77 -20.52 15.01
N PHE A 19 4.03 -20.45 15.43
CA PHE A 19 5.06 -19.69 14.72
C PHE A 19 5.25 -20.16 13.28
N PHE A 20 5.34 -21.49 13.08
CA PHE A 20 5.44 -22.07 11.73
C PHE A 20 4.18 -21.84 10.88
N LEU A 21 2.99 -21.94 11.47
CA LEU A 21 1.74 -21.65 10.77
C LEU A 21 1.63 -20.17 10.34
N GLU A 22 1.95 -19.22 11.23
CA GLU A 22 1.96 -17.79 10.90
C GLU A 22 2.97 -17.46 9.78
N GLU A 23 4.16 -18.04 9.83
CA GLU A 23 5.20 -17.78 8.84
C GLU A 23 4.81 -18.32 7.45
N THR A 24 4.19 -19.51 7.39
CA THR A 24 3.72 -20.14 6.16
C THR A 24 2.48 -19.45 5.57
N TYR A 25 1.58 -18.93 6.40
CA TYR A 25 0.43 -18.16 5.93
C TYR A 25 0.81 -16.76 5.42
N SER A 26 1.75 -16.09 6.09
CA SER A 26 2.16 -14.73 5.70
C SER A 26 2.85 -14.67 4.33
N THR A 27 3.59 -15.71 3.94
CA THR A 27 4.43 -15.71 2.74
C THR A 27 3.63 -15.68 1.44
N ARG A 28 2.51 -16.41 1.35
CA ARG A 28 1.67 -16.43 0.14
C ARG A 28 0.91 -15.13 -0.12
N TYR A 29 0.49 -14.41 0.93
CA TYR A 29 -0.33 -13.21 0.78
C TYR A 29 0.48 -11.91 0.60
N ARG A 30 1.80 -11.92 0.86
CA ARG A 30 2.66 -10.73 0.68
C ARG A 30 2.54 -10.11 -0.71
N GLY A 31 2.48 -10.93 -1.77
CA GLY A 31 2.33 -10.44 -3.13
C GLY A 31 0.98 -9.77 -3.40
N ALA A 32 -0.11 -10.35 -2.88
CA ALA A 32 -1.45 -9.78 -3.02
C ALA A 32 -1.60 -8.48 -2.22
N ILE A 33 -1.09 -8.45 -0.99
CA ILE A 33 -1.08 -7.26 -0.13
C ILE A 33 -0.26 -6.13 -0.78
N ALA A 34 0.90 -6.45 -1.38
CA ALA A 34 1.72 -5.46 -2.06
C ALA A 34 1.09 -4.92 -3.36
N ARG A 35 0.21 -5.67 -4.02
CA ARG A 35 -0.59 -5.16 -5.14
C ARG A 35 -1.71 -4.27 -4.64
N ALA A 36 -2.50 -4.74 -3.67
CA ALA A 36 -3.58 -3.97 -3.08
C ALA A 36 -3.10 -2.60 -2.55
N ARG A 37 -1.94 -2.57 -1.89
CA ARG A 37 -1.33 -1.32 -1.42
C ARG A 37 -0.89 -0.39 -2.57
N ARG A 38 -0.42 -0.95 -3.68
CA ARG A 38 -0.08 -0.17 -4.87
C ARG A 38 -1.33 0.40 -5.54
N ASP A 39 -2.37 -0.41 -5.66
CA ASP A 39 -3.65 0.01 -6.24
C ASP A 39 -4.29 1.13 -5.39
N GLU A 40 -4.18 1.03 -4.06
CA GLU A 40 -4.62 2.08 -3.12
C GLU A 40 -3.79 3.37 -3.26
N ASP A 41 -2.46 3.26 -3.35
CA ASP A 41 -1.57 4.41 -3.60
C ASP A 41 -1.91 5.08 -4.95
N ASP A 42 -2.15 4.31 -6.01
CA ASP A 42 -2.45 4.84 -7.34
C ASP A 42 -3.85 5.48 -7.39
N LEU A 43 -4.84 4.91 -6.68
CA LEU A 43 -6.17 5.52 -6.47
C LEU A 43 -6.09 6.83 -5.70
N PHE A 44 -5.27 6.89 -4.65
CA PHE A 44 -5.05 8.08 -3.86
C PHE A 44 -4.44 9.20 -4.70
N MET A 45 -3.40 8.89 -5.48
CA MET A 45 -2.80 9.84 -6.43
C MET A 45 -3.84 10.33 -7.46
N LEU A 46 -4.65 9.42 -8.02
CA LEU A 46 -5.73 9.79 -8.94
C LEU A 46 -6.72 10.77 -8.30
N LEU A 47 -7.12 10.53 -7.05
CA LEU A 47 -8.05 11.40 -6.33
C LEU A 47 -7.44 12.79 -6.11
N VAL A 48 -6.18 12.88 -5.68
CA VAL A 48 -5.50 14.17 -5.43
C VAL A 48 -5.30 14.98 -6.73
N PHE A 49 -5.01 14.31 -7.85
CA PHE A 49 -4.73 14.95 -9.15
C PHE A 49 -5.94 15.00 -10.11
N SER A 50 -7.10 14.48 -9.69
CA SER A 50 -8.33 14.41 -10.51
C SER A 50 -8.78 15.76 -11.05
N GLU A 51 -8.70 16.81 -10.23
CA GLU A 51 -9.08 18.18 -10.60
C GLU A 51 -8.21 18.74 -11.72
N MET A 52 -6.91 18.44 -11.70
CA MET A 52 -5.97 18.86 -12.75
C MET A 52 -6.24 18.13 -14.08
N MET A 53 -6.83 16.93 -14.01
CA MET A 53 -7.32 16.20 -15.19
C MET A 53 -8.71 16.66 -15.65
N GLY A 54 -9.31 17.66 -15.00
CA GLY A 54 -10.65 18.15 -15.29
C GLY A 54 -11.78 17.28 -14.72
N VAL A 55 -11.46 16.30 -13.86
CA VAL A 55 -12.45 15.48 -13.16
C VAL A 55 -12.84 16.19 -11.86
N PRO A 56 -14.11 16.57 -11.66
CA PRO A 56 -14.53 17.29 -10.47
C PRO A 56 -14.39 16.41 -9.23
N ASN A 57 -13.69 16.89 -8.19
CA ASN A 57 -13.49 16.18 -6.94
C ASN A 57 -14.03 16.99 -5.74
N PRO A 58 -15.00 16.45 -4.98
CA PRO A 58 -15.55 17.14 -3.80
C PRO A 58 -14.52 17.33 -2.67
N ALA A 59 -13.44 16.56 -2.65
CA ALA A 59 -12.36 16.65 -1.66
C ALA A 59 -11.17 17.52 -2.12
N SER A 60 -11.24 18.10 -3.32
CA SER A 60 -10.17 18.92 -3.91
C SER A 60 -9.60 19.93 -2.92
N TYR A 61 -10.48 20.71 -2.28
CA TYR A 61 -10.10 21.77 -1.33
C TYR A 61 -9.20 21.26 -0.20
N TYR A 62 -9.44 20.05 0.31
CA TYR A 62 -8.65 19.45 1.40
C TYR A 62 -7.35 18.84 0.92
N THR A 63 -7.29 18.44 -0.35
CA THR A 63 -6.13 17.74 -0.93
C THR A 63 -5.09 18.68 -1.56
N LEU A 64 -5.40 19.97 -1.72
CA LEU A 64 -4.50 20.97 -2.30
C LEU A 64 -3.15 21.04 -1.59
N GLU A 65 -3.14 20.94 -0.26
CA GLU A 65 -1.92 20.98 0.55
C GLU A 65 -1.04 19.73 0.34
N LEU A 66 -1.64 18.62 -0.07
CA LEU A 66 -0.95 17.34 -0.28
C LEU A 66 -0.31 17.25 -1.67
N GLN A 67 -0.85 17.97 -2.66
CA GLN A 67 -0.33 18.01 -4.02
C GLN A 67 1.17 18.28 -4.12
N PRO A 68 1.76 19.32 -3.49
CA PRO A 68 3.19 19.60 -3.58
C PRO A 68 4.06 18.50 -2.96
N LEU A 69 3.56 17.81 -1.92
CA LEU A 69 4.27 16.70 -1.29
C LEU A 69 4.30 15.47 -2.21
N LEU A 70 3.20 15.20 -2.91
CA LEU A 70 3.05 14.06 -3.81
C LEU A 70 3.65 14.31 -5.20
N LEU A 71 3.90 15.57 -5.56
CA LEU A 71 4.50 15.95 -6.83
C LEU A 71 5.85 15.26 -7.09
N GLN A 72 6.63 14.99 -6.05
CA GLN A 72 7.91 14.26 -6.17
C GLN A 72 7.73 12.82 -6.66
N ARG A 73 6.59 12.19 -6.35
CA ARG A 73 6.25 10.81 -6.75
C ARG A 73 5.40 10.75 -8.02
N PHE A 74 5.03 11.90 -8.57
CA PHE A 74 4.13 12.02 -9.71
C PHE A 74 4.72 11.44 -11.00
N HIS A 75 6.03 11.65 -11.24
CA HIS A 75 6.70 11.12 -12.44
C HIS A 75 6.59 9.60 -12.52
N ASP A 76 6.82 8.91 -11.40
CA ASP A 76 6.73 7.46 -11.36
C ASP A 76 5.29 6.97 -11.45
N TRP A 77 4.34 7.71 -10.89
CA TRP A 77 2.93 7.38 -10.93
C TRP A 77 2.35 7.51 -12.34
N HIS A 78 2.51 8.64 -13.04
CA HIS A 78 1.89 8.80 -14.36
C HIS A 78 2.49 7.81 -15.38
N ARG A 79 3.78 7.49 -15.26
CA ARG A 79 4.43 6.43 -16.06
C ARG A 79 3.83 5.06 -15.79
N ARG A 80 3.52 4.72 -14.53
CA ARG A 80 2.84 3.46 -14.19
C ARG A 80 1.41 3.42 -14.72
N MET A 81 0.72 4.55 -14.73
CA MET A 81 -0.62 4.68 -15.29
C MET A 81 -0.65 4.63 -16.83
N GLY A 82 0.52 4.65 -17.48
CA GLY A 82 0.63 4.59 -18.94
C GLY A 82 0.20 5.88 -19.65
N MET A 83 0.24 7.03 -18.96
CA MET A 83 -0.09 8.32 -19.56
C MET A 83 1.08 8.79 -20.44
N GLU A 84 0.80 9.14 -21.70
CA GLU A 84 1.84 9.64 -22.63
C GLU A 84 2.40 11.00 -22.20
N HIS A 85 1.55 11.85 -21.63
CA HIS A 85 1.90 13.20 -21.17
C HIS A 85 1.41 13.43 -19.75
N SER A 86 2.15 14.26 -19.01
CA SER A 86 1.73 14.78 -17.70
C SER A 86 0.42 15.55 -17.85
N PRO A 87 -0.66 15.23 -17.11
CA PRO A 87 -1.88 16.03 -17.06
C PRO A 87 -1.71 17.41 -16.40
N LEU A 88 -0.52 17.72 -15.88
CA LEU A 88 -0.22 19.02 -15.29
C LEU A 88 0.18 20.01 -16.39
N ASP A 89 -0.75 20.85 -16.84
CA ASP A 89 -0.49 21.86 -17.89
C ASP A 89 0.70 22.79 -17.57
N HIS A 90 0.92 23.07 -16.28
CA HIS A 90 1.97 23.98 -15.81
C HIS A 90 3.30 23.28 -15.48
N PHE A 91 3.32 21.94 -15.40
CA PHE A 91 4.51 21.15 -15.09
C PHE A 91 4.71 20.06 -16.13
N ARG A 92 5.63 20.32 -17.05
CA ARG A 92 6.11 19.32 -18.01
C ARG A 92 6.99 18.32 -17.28
N CYS A 93 6.40 17.18 -16.97
CA CYS A 93 7.11 16.00 -16.53
C CYS A 93 7.27 15.13 -17.78
N CYS A 94 8.52 15.04 -18.28
CA CYS A 94 8.94 14.62 -19.63
C CYS A 94 9.04 15.76 -20.65
#